data_AF-D6PB99-F1
#
_entry.id   AF-D6PB99-F1
#
_cell.length_a   1.000
_cell.length_b   1.000
_cell.length_c   1.000
_cell.angle_alpha   90.00
_cell.angle_beta   90.00
_cell.angle_gamma   90.00
#
_symmetry.space_group_name_H-M   'P 1'
#
loop_
_entity.id
_entity.type
_entity.pdbx_description
1 polymer ?
#
loop_
_entity_poly.entity_id
_entity_poly.type
_entity_poly.pdbx_seq_one_letter_code
_entity_poly.pdbx_strand_id
1 'polypeptide(L)'
;MSEKQNLAIEIKEEKDLIEQYKKDVQSEAYRLTIEDINQRLDAGQEISDEEKEKIIEENLEKILSNTKTLSPNEFHKMICRILMVMAVIGGFFAFIGFTLAPESCASHEDTIWEKLGIALFIISMFGVPINIIIWLISLFYSKVDSPQILVWVFFHTVVVIISMAIFVDYIIQDMFCGCFGFPGEDCS
;
A
#
# COMPACT_ATOMS: atom_id res chain seq x y z
N MET A 1 19.44 30.40 11.52
CA MET A 1 18.62 29.53 12.42
C MET A 1 19.39 28.24 12.60
N SER A 2 19.65 27.83 13.85
CA SER A 2 20.50 26.65 14.10
C SER A 2 19.68 25.36 14.02
N GLU A 3 20.35 24.28 13.65
CA GLU A 3 19.82 22.90 13.56
C GLU A 3 19.04 22.47 14.82
N LYS A 4 19.42 23.00 15.99
CA LYS A 4 18.72 22.78 17.27
C LYS A 4 17.36 23.48 17.37
N GLN A 5 17.17 24.62 16.69
CA GLN A 5 15.88 25.31 16.66
C GLN A 5 14.87 24.58 15.78
N ASN A 6 15.31 24.03 14.64
CA ASN A 6 14.43 23.25 13.76
C ASN A 6 13.98 21.95 14.43
N LEU A 7 14.90 21.21 15.08
CA LEU A 7 14.56 19.99 15.80
C LEU A 7 13.57 20.26 16.96
N ALA A 8 13.71 21.39 17.66
CA ALA A 8 12.82 21.76 18.75
C ALA A 8 11.41 22.15 18.28
N ILE A 9 11.29 22.72 17.07
CA ILE A 9 10.00 23.04 16.44
C ILE A 9 9.30 21.75 16.00
N GLU A 10 10.02 20.83 15.36
CA GLU A 10 9.49 19.56 14.87
C GLU A 10 8.98 18.66 16.02
N ILE A 11 9.73 18.59 17.13
CA ILE A 11 9.31 17.88 18.34
C ILE A 11 8.07 18.53 18.98
N LYS A 12 7.94 19.85 18.89
CA LYS A 12 6.79 20.57 19.47
C LYS A 12 5.53 20.34 18.66
N GLU A 13 5.61 20.44 17.33
CA GLU A 13 4.50 20.16 16.43
C GLU A 13 4.02 18.71 16.56
N GLU A 14 4.94 17.75 16.67
CA GLU A 14 4.59 16.35 16.89
C GLU A 14 3.88 16.13 18.23
N LYS A 15 4.33 16.79 19.31
CA LYS A 15 3.66 16.72 20.61
C LYS A 15 2.25 17.30 20.57
N ASP A 16 2.08 18.45 19.91
CA ASP A 16 0.77 19.10 19.79
C ASP A 16 -0.20 18.23 18.96
N LEU A 17 0.30 17.56 17.90
CA LEU A 17 -0.48 16.58 17.12
C LEU A 17 -0.87 15.35 17.94
N ILE A 18 0.05 14.79 18.74
CA ILE A 18 -0.24 13.65 19.62
C ILE A 18 -1.27 14.03 20.69
N GLU A 19 -1.14 15.22 21.28
CA GLU A 19 -2.04 15.75 22.30
C GLU A 19 -3.45 15.96 21.72
N GLN A 20 -3.54 16.52 20.52
CA GLN A 20 -4.81 16.71 19.80
C GLN A 20 -5.45 15.36 19.46
N TYR A 21 -4.68 14.44 18.89
CA TYR A 21 -5.15 13.10 18.55
C TYR A 21 -5.66 12.32 19.76
N LYS A 22 -4.98 12.43 20.91
CA LYS A 22 -5.44 11.82 22.17
C LYS A 22 -6.79 12.36 22.60
N LYS A 23 -7.03 13.67 22.45
CA LYS A 23 -8.32 14.29 22.76
C LYS A 23 -9.42 13.82 21.80
N ASP A 24 -9.11 13.69 20.52
CA ASP A 24 -10.06 13.24 19.50
C ASP A 24 -10.49 11.79 19.75
N VAL A 25 -9.52 10.89 20.03
CA VAL A 25 -9.79 9.50 20.40
C VAL A 25 -10.63 9.40 21.67
N GLN A 26 -10.30 10.18 22.70
CA GLN A 26 -11.03 10.17 23.96
C GLN A 26 -12.46 10.70 23.81
N SER A 27 -12.65 11.76 23.01
CA SER A 27 -13.97 12.32 22.70
C SER A 27 -14.84 11.31 21.95
N GLU A 28 -14.26 10.61 20.96
CA GLU A 28 -14.96 9.60 20.17
C GLU A 28 -15.36 8.39 21.02
N ALA A 29 -14.48 7.95 21.93
CA ALA A 29 -14.75 6.87 22.88
C ALA A 29 -15.91 7.20 23.81
N TYR A 30 -15.93 8.42 24.32
CA TYR A 30 -17.01 8.89 25.17
C TYR A 30 -18.34 8.96 24.42
N ARG A 31 -18.32 9.42 23.16
CA ARG A 31 -19.51 9.50 22.30
C ARG A 31 -20.13 8.14 22.04
N LEU A 32 -19.35 7.18 21.54
CA LEU A 32 -19.83 5.82 21.23
C LEU A 32 -20.35 5.10 22.47
N THR A 33 -19.67 5.28 23.61
CA THR A 33 -20.09 4.68 24.88
C THR A 33 -21.44 5.25 25.35
N ILE A 34 -21.65 6.56 25.26
CA ILE A 34 -22.94 7.18 25.61
C ILE A 34 -24.05 6.74 24.66
N GLU A 35 -23.76 6.64 23.37
CA GLU A 35 -24.74 6.21 22.36
C GLU A 35 -25.20 4.77 22.60
N ASP A 36 -24.27 3.84 22.87
CA ASP A 36 -24.60 2.44 23.17
C ASP A 36 -25.37 2.28 24.49
N ILE A 37 -24.98 3.03 25.53
CA ILE A 37 -25.69 3.04 26.82
C ILE A 37 -27.13 3.56 26.66
N ASN A 38 -27.32 4.65 25.93
CA ASN A 38 -28.65 5.22 25.71
C ASN A 38 -29.54 4.27 24.89
N GLN A 39 -29.02 3.62 23.86
CA GLN A 39 -29.77 2.62 23.08
C GLN A 39 -30.24 1.44 23.94
N ARG A 40 -29.39 0.94 24.84
CA ARG A 40 -29.75 -0.19 25.72
C ARG A 40 -30.73 0.22 26.81
N LEU A 41 -30.62 1.45 27.32
CA LEU A 41 -31.60 2.01 28.26
C LEU A 41 -32.98 2.21 27.58
N ASP A 42 -33.01 2.71 26.35
CA ASP A 42 -34.25 2.87 25.56
C ASP A 42 -34.90 1.51 25.23
N ALA A 43 -34.11 0.43 25.19
CA ALA A 43 -34.58 -0.94 25.06
C ALA A 43 -35.11 -1.56 26.38
N GLY A 44 -35.10 -0.81 27.49
CA GLY A 44 -35.59 -1.25 28.80
C GLY A 44 -34.63 -2.18 29.56
N GLN A 45 -33.34 -2.17 29.19
CA GLN A 45 -32.32 -3.02 29.78
C GLN A 45 -31.68 -2.34 30.99
N GLU A 46 -31.71 -2.98 32.16
CA GLU A 46 -30.93 -2.52 33.33
C GLU A 46 -29.46 -2.88 33.13
N ILE A 47 -28.61 -1.87 32.98
CA ILE A 47 -27.18 -2.06 32.72
C ILE A 47 -26.42 -2.09 34.05
N SER A 48 -25.90 -3.27 34.39
CA SER A 48 -25.01 -3.43 35.55
C SER A 48 -23.67 -2.72 35.32
N ASP A 49 -22.95 -2.40 36.39
CA ASP A 49 -21.65 -1.72 36.28
C ASP A 49 -20.59 -2.58 35.56
N GLU A 50 -20.69 -3.91 35.67
CA GLU A 50 -19.82 -4.88 34.97
C GLU A 50 -20.09 -4.91 33.45
N GLU A 51 -21.33 -4.64 33.03
CA GLU A 51 -21.71 -4.57 31.62
C GLU A 51 -21.30 -3.23 30.99
N LYS A 52 -21.31 -2.13 31.78
CA LYS A 52 -20.75 -0.85 31.34
C LYS A 52 -19.25 -0.94 31.06
N GLU A 53 -18.49 -1.63 31.90
CA GLU A 53 -17.05 -1.82 31.68
C GLU A 53 -16.77 -2.58 30.37
N LYS A 54 -17.54 -3.63 30.07
CA LYS A 54 -17.42 -4.35 28.77
C LYS A 54 -17.75 -3.47 27.57
N ILE A 55 -18.82 -2.67 27.65
CA ILE A 55 -19.20 -1.74 26.59
C ILE A 55 -18.09 -0.70 26.34
N ILE A 56 -17.44 -0.23 27.42
CA ILE A 56 -16.30 0.69 27.31
C ILE A 56 -15.11 0.00 26.63
N GLU A 57 -14.77 -1.22 27.04
CA GLU A 57 -13.64 -1.97 26.48
C GLU A 57 -13.85 -2.29 24.98
N GLU A 58 -15.04 -2.75 24.60
CA GLU A 58 -15.40 -3.03 23.19
C GLU A 58 -15.38 -1.76 22.32
N ASN A 59 -15.93 -0.65 22.80
CA ASN A 59 -15.91 0.62 22.06
C ASN A 59 -14.49 1.20 21.97
N LEU A 60 -13.68 1.04 23.01
CA LEU A 60 -12.29 1.46 23.01
C LEU A 60 -11.47 0.63 22.00
N GLU A 61 -11.66 -0.69 21.96
CA GLU A 61 -11.02 -1.58 20.98
C GLU A 61 -11.45 -1.23 19.55
N LYS A 62 -12.74 -0.98 19.33
CA LYS A 62 -13.28 -0.54 18.04
C LYS A 62 -12.65 0.76 17.57
N ILE A 63 -12.50 1.75 18.46
CA ILE A 63 -11.83 3.01 18.12
C ILE A 63 -10.36 2.76 17.83
N LEU A 64 -9.63 2.08 18.72
CA LEU A 64 -8.21 1.75 18.53
C LEU A 64 -7.96 1.01 17.21
N SER A 65 -8.87 0.13 16.81
CA SER A 65 -8.80 -0.56 15.51
C SER A 65 -8.96 0.40 14.33
N ASN A 66 -9.88 1.36 14.41
CA ASN A 66 -10.09 2.40 13.39
C ASN A 66 -8.96 3.43 13.37
N THR A 67 -8.29 3.63 14.50
CA THR A 67 -7.22 4.61 14.66
C THR A 67 -5.82 4.03 14.53
N LYS A 68 -5.67 2.72 14.30
CA LYS A 68 -4.37 2.06 14.15
C LYS A 68 -3.64 2.58 12.92
N THR A 69 -2.89 3.66 13.10
CA THR A 69 -1.95 4.19 12.12
C THR A 69 -0.80 3.20 12.04
N LEU A 70 -0.59 2.60 10.87
CA LEU A 70 0.56 1.71 10.68
C LEU A 70 1.84 2.51 10.93
N SER A 71 2.78 1.90 11.65
CA SER A 71 4.12 2.48 11.73
C SER A 71 4.70 2.64 10.31
N PRO A 72 5.62 3.60 10.07
CA PRO A 72 6.22 3.80 8.75
C PRO A 72 6.79 2.51 8.15
N ASN A 73 7.41 1.68 9.01
CA ASN A 73 7.93 0.36 8.68
C ASN A 73 6.85 -0.63 8.24
N GLU A 74 5.74 -0.73 8.99
CA GLU A 74 4.63 -1.62 8.64
C GLU A 74 3.89 -1.16 7.38
N PHE A 75 3.74 0.16 7.20
CA PHE A 75 3.17 0.73 5.99
C PHE A 75 4.04 0.41 4.76
N HIS A 76 5.36 0.65 4.84
CA HIS A 76 6.28 0.32 3.76
C HIS A 76 6.26 -1.18 3.44
N LYS A 77 6.25 -2.04 4.46
CA LYS A 77 6.10 -3.50 4.30
C LYS A 77 4.79 -3.87 3.60
N MET A 78 3.68 -3.23 3.95
CA MET A 78 2.39 -3.46 3.31
C MET A 78 2.44 -3.08 1.82
N ILE A 79 2.99 -1.90 1.50
CA ILE A 79 3.15 -1.45 0.11
C ILE A 79 4.05 -2.40 -0.68
N CYS A 80 5.21 -2.80 -0.13
CA CYS A 80 6.08 -3.77 -0.79
C CYS A 80 5.37 -5.10 -1.09
N ARG A 81 4.56 -5.59 -0.15
CA ARG A 81 3.75 -6.82 -0.37
C ARG A 81 2.76 -6.66 -1.51
N ILE A 82 2.04 -5.55 -1.55
CA ILE A 82 1.09 -5.25 -2.63
C ILE A 82 1.83 -5.22 -3.97
N LEU A 83 2.95 -4.51 -4.06
CA LEU A 83 3.74 -4.43 -5.29
C LEU A 83 4.27 -5.80 -5.71
N MET A 84 4.76 -6.63 -4.79
CA MET A 84 5.17 -8.01 -5.10
C MET A 84 4.03 -8.83 -5.70
N VAL A 85 2.84 -8.77 -5.10
CA VAL A 85 1.65 -9.46 -5.61
C VAL A 85 1.26 -8.93 -6.99
N MET A 86 1.29 -7.61 -7.19
CA MET A 86 1.01 -6.99 -8.48
C MET A 86 2.00 -7.42 -9.58
N ALA A 87 3.27 -7.62 -9.26
CA ALA A 87 4.24 -8.13 -10.25
C ALA A 87 3.87 -9.55 -10.72
N VAL A 88 3.58 -10.46 -9.77
CA VAL A 88 3.27 -11.85 -10.12
C VAL A 88 1.93 -11.95 -10.86
N ILE A 89 0.89 -11.30 -10.34
CA ILE A 89 -0.44 -11.30 -10.96
C ILE A 89 -0.40 -10.58 -12.31
N GLY A 90 0.34 -9.47 -12.41
CA GLY A 90 0.51 -8.71 -13.63
C GLY A 90 1.13 -9.57 -14.75
N GLY A 91 2.24 -10.25 -14.46
CA GLY A 91 2.87 -11.16 -15.42
C GLY A 91 1.96 -12.33 -15.81
N PHE A 92 1.21 -12.89 -14.86
CA PHE A 92 0.25 -13.95 -15.14
C PHE A 92 -0.93 -13.50 -16.02
N PHE A 93 -1.44 -12.29 -15.81
CA PHE A 93 -2.49 -11.71 -16.65
C PHE A 93 -1.99 -11.36 -18.04
N ALA A 94 -0.75 -10.88 -18.18
CA ALA A 94 -0.11 -10.69 -19.48
C ALA A 94 -0.02 -12.02 -20.24
N PHE A 95 0.41 -13.10 -19.56
CA PHE A 95 0.43 -14.45 -20.13
C PHE A 95 -0.96 -14.94 -20.59
N ILE A 96 -2.00 -14.75 -19.77
CA ILE A 96 -3.38 -15.11 -20.15
C ILE A 96 -3.83 -14.30 -21.35
N GLY A 97 -3.59 -12.99 -21.34
CA GLY A 97 -3.96 -12.08 -22.42
C GLY A 97 -3.35 -12.52 -23.75
N PHE A 98 -2.05 -12.78 -23.74
CA PHE A 98 -1.32 -13.33 -24.89
C PHE A 98 -1.90 -14.68 -25.37
N THR A 99 -2.22 -15.59 -24.46
CA THR A 99 -2.76 -16.91 -24.83
C THR A 99 -4.16 -16.81 -25.43
N LEU A 100 -4.97 -15.84 -25.01
CA LEU A 100 -6.32 -15.64 -25.52
C LEU A 100 -6.35 -14.93 -26.88
N ALA A 101 -5.36 -14.08 -27.17
CA ALA A 101 -5.23 -13.39 -28.45
C ALA A 101 -3.76 -13.34 -28.90
N PRO A 102 -3.19 -14.46 -29.37
CA PRO A 102 -1.77 -14.54 -29.74
C PRO A 102 -1.41 -13.68 -30.97
N GLU A 103 -2.42 -13.25 -31.73
CA GLU A 103 -2.31 -12.36 -32.90
C GLU A 103 -2.57 -10.88 -32.56
N SER A 104 -2.70 -10.50 -31.27
CA SER A 104 -3.02 -9.11 -30.86
C SER A 104 -2.07 -8.07 -31.48
N CYS A 105 -0.79 -8.46 -31.61
CA CYS A 105 0.27 -7.70 -32.27
C CYS A 105 0.00 -7.35 -33.75
N ALA A 106 -0.75 -8.19 -34.47
CA ALA A 106 -1.10 -7.99 -35.88
C ALA A 106 -2.47 -7.31 -36.05
N SER A 107 -3.37 -7.43 -35.07
CA SER A 107 -4.75 -6.92 -35.18
C SER A 107 -5.03 -5.65 -34.35
N HIS A 108 -4.04 -5.07 -33.65
CA HIS A 108 -4.16 -3.88 -32.80
C HIS A 108 -5.23 -3.97 -31.69
N GLU A 109 -5.71 -5.17 -31.37
CA GLU A 109 -6.76 -5.39 -30.37
C GLU A 109 -6.22 -6.21 -29.20
N ASP A 110 -5.45 -5.57 -28.32
CA ASP A 110 -4.97 -6.21 -27.08
C ASP A 110 -6.15 -6.46 -26.13
N THR A 111 -6.10 -7.62 -25.49
CA THR A 111 -7.17 -8.03 -24.56
C THR A 111 -7.13 -7.19 -23.29
N ILE A 112 -8.27 -7.12 -22.59
CA ILE A 112 -8.32 -6.42 -21.29
C ILE A 112 -7.35 -7.03 -20.26
N TRP A 113 -7.10 -8.34 -20.36
CA TRP A 113 -6.19 -9.06 -19.47
C TRP A 113 -4.74 -8.69 -19.71
N GLU A 114 -4.35 -8.53 -20.97
CA GLU A 114 -3.02 -8.10 -21.37
C GLU A 114 -2.73 -6.68 -20.86
N LYS A 115 -3.62 -5.72 -21.16
CA LYS A 115 -3.48 -4.32 -20.71
C LYS A 115 -3.40 -4.21 -19.19
N LEU A 116 -4.28 -4.91 -18.49
CA LEU A 116 -4.29 -4.91 -17.03
C LEU A 116 -3.03 -5.57 -16.47
N GLY A 117 -2.61 -6.69 -17.05
CA GLY A 117 -1.43 -7.44 -16.63
C GLY A 117 -0.15 -6.61 -16.76
N ILE A 118 0.07 -6.03 -17.94
CA ILE A 118 1.20 -5.15 -18.23
C ILE A 118 1.18 -3.93 -17.29
N ALA A 119 0.03 -3.27 -17.11
CA ALA A 119 -0.09 -2.12 -16.23
C ALA A 119 0.28 -2.45 -14.77
N LEU A 120 -0.26 -3.55 -14.22
CA LEU A 120 0.05 -4.00 -12.85
C LEU A 120 1.54 -4.31 -12.69
N PHE A 121 2.14 -4.96 -13.70
CA PHE A 121 3.56 -5.29 -13.70
C PHE A 121 4.44 -4.03 -13.74
N ILE A 122 4.14 -3.10 -14.65
CA ILE A 122 4.87 -1.83 -14.80
C ILE A 122 4.79 -0.99 -13.53
N ILE A 123 3.60 -0.89 -12.90
CA ILE A 123 3.46 -0.19 -11.62
C ILE A 123 4.37 -0.80 -10.55
N SER A 124 4.42 -2.14 -10.46
CA SER A 124 5.32 -2.81 -9.53
C SER A 124 6.80 -2.57 -9.85
N MET A 125 7.17 -2.59 -11.14
CA MET A 125 8.54 -2.33 -11.59
C MET A 125 8.99 -0.91 -11.22
N PHE A 126 8.17 0.11 -11.47
CA PHE A 126 8.46 1.49 -11.03
C PHE A 126 8.43 1.64 -9.50
N GLY A 127 7.74 0.75 -8.79
CA GLY A 127 7.82 0.68 -7.33
C GLY A 127 9.22 0.39 -6.81
N VAL A 128 10.08 -0.30 -7.57
CA VAL A 128 11.46 -0.64 -7.14
C VAL A 128 12.32 0.62 -6.92
N PRO A 129 12.50 1.53 -7.90
CA PRO A 129 13.29 2.74 -7.66
C PRO A 129 12.68 3.64 -6.58
N ILE A 130 11.35 3.70 -6.48
CA ILE A 130 10.67 4.45 -5.41
C ILE A 130 11.01 3.86 -4.04
N ASN A 131 10.94 2.53 -3.90
CA ASN A 131 11.28 1.83 -2.65
C ASN A 131 12.75 2.01 -2.28
N ILE A 132 13.66 2.05 -3.26
CA ILE A 132 15.08 2.38 -3.04
C ILE A 132 15.23 3.81 -2.51
N ILE A 133 14.52 4.78 -3.08
CA ILE A 133 14.53 6.18 -2.58
C ILE A 133 14.02 6.25 -1.13
N ILE A 134 12.92 5.56 -0.83
CA ILE A 134 12.36 5.48 0.54
C ILE A 134 13.39 4.89 1.51
N TRP A 135 14.08 3.83 1.10
CA TRP A 135 15.17 3.26 1.89
C TRP A 135 16.30 4.27 2.13
N LEU A 136 16.76 4.98 1.09
CA LEU A 136 17.79 6.00 1.24
C LEU A 136 17.39 7.12 2.21
N ILE A 137 16.14 7.58 2.14
CA ILE A 137 15.60 8.58 3.08
C ILE A 137 15.56 8.02 4.51
N SER A 138 15.20 6.74 4.68
CA SER A 138 15.12 6.11 6.00
C SER A 138 16.45 6.08 6.76
N LEU A 139 17.59 6.09 6.06
CA LEU A 139 18.92 6.12 6.69
C LEU A 139 19.16 7.39 7.51
N PHE A 140 18.46 8.48 7.19
CA PHE A 140 18.57 9.76 7.87
C PHE A 140 17.50 9.97 8.96
N TYR A 141 16.58 9.01 9.11
CA TYR A 141 15.44 9.11 10.03
C TYR A 141 15.56 8.09 11.17
N SER A 142 15.95 8.56 12.36
CA SER A 142 16.21 7.70 13.54
C SER A 142 14.99 6.94 14.07
N LYS A 143 13.78 7.35 13.68
CA LYS A 143 12.50 6.73 14.08
C LYS A 143 12.11 5.53 13.21
N VAL A 144 12.84 5.27 12.14
CA VAL A 144 12.52 4.24 11.15
C VAL A 144 13.58 3.14 11.21
N ASP A 145 13.17 1.88 11.28
CA ASP A 145 14.10 0.75 11.19
C ASP A 145 14.49 0.55 9.72
N SER A 146 15.56 1.24 9.32
CA SER A 146 16.10 1.24 7.96
C SER A 146 16.57 -0.15 7.46
N PRO A 147 17.28 -0.97 8.28
CA PRO A 147 17.58 -2.35 7.92
C PRO A 147 16.34 -3.17 7.53
N GLN A 148 15.24 -3.01 8.26
CA GLN A 148 14.00 -3.69 7.91
C GLN A 148 13.45 -3.23 6.56
N ILE A 149 13.47 -1.92 6.29
CA ILE A 149 13.07 -1.37 4.98
C ILE A 149 13.92 -1.98 3.86
N LEU A 150 15.25 -2.00 4.01
CA LEU A 150 16.17 -2.59 3.03
C LEU A 150 15.80 -4.03 2.67
N VAL A 151 15.48 -4.85 3.67
CA VAL A 151 15.08 -6.25 3.46
C VAL A 151 13.83 -6.35 2.59
N TRP A 152 12.83 -5.48 2.79
CA TRP A 152 11.61 -5.47 1.97
C TRP A 152 11.86 -4.94 0.55
N VAL A 153 12.71 -3.92 0.39
CA VAL A 153 13.16 -3.46 -0.94
C VAL A 153 13.85 -4.59 -1.70
N PHE A 154 14.74 -5.33 -1.02
CA PHE A 154 15.43 -6.48 -1.60
C PHE A 154 14.46 -7.56 -2.05
N PHE A 155 13.51 -7.97 -1.20
CA PHE A 155 12.51 -8.97 -1.58
C PHE A 155 11.65 -8.51 -2.75
N HIS A 156 11.17 -7.26 -2.74
CA HIS A 156 10.38 -6.71 -3.83
C HIS A 156 11.17 -6.73 -5.15
N THR A 157 12.42 -6.28 -5.12
CA THR A 157 13.31 -6.27 -6.29
C THR A 157 13.51 -7.69 -6.84
N VAL A 158 13.80 -8.66 -5.98
CA VAL A 158 13.98 -10.07 -6.38
C VAL A 158 12.71 -10.63 -7.02
N VAL A 159 11.54 -10.38 -6.42
CA VAL A 159 10.25 -10.85 -6.97
C VAL A 159 9.98 -10.23 -8.34
N VAL A 160 10.25 -8.93 -8.53
CA VAL A 160 10.10 -8.27 -9.84
C VAL A 160 11.06 -8.88 -10.87
N ILE A 161 12.33 -9.13 -10.51
CA ILE A 161 13.31 -9.74 -11.42
C ILE A 161 12.89 -11.16 -11.81
N ILE A 162 12.45 -11.99 -10.86
CA ILE A 162 11.98 -13.35 -11.14
C ILE A 162 10.74 -13.31 -12.03
N SER A 163 9.78 -12.44 -11.71
CA SER A 163 8.56 -12.29 -12.51
C SER A 163 8.88 -11.80 -13.91
N MET A 164 9.81 -10.85 -14.05
CA MET A 164 10.32 -10.40 -15.34
C MET A 164 10.92 -11.58 -16.10
N ALA A 165 11.83 -12.35 -15.51
CA ALA A 165 12.49 -13.47 -16.18
C ALA A 165 11.52 -14.55 -16.66
N ILE A 166 10.42 -14.77 -15.95
CA ILE A 166 9.39 -15.76 -16.32
C ILE A 166 8.46 -15.23 -17.41
N PHE A 167 8.06 -13.96 -17.33
CA PHE A 167 7.00 -13.40 -18.17
C PHE A 167 7.52 -12.38 -19.22
N VAL A 168 8.84 -12.28 -19.41
CA VAL A 168 9.50 -11.27 -20.25
C VAL A 168 8.92 -11.23 -21.65
N ASP A 169 8.72 -12.39 -22.27
CA ASP A 169 8.24 -12.48 -23.64
C ASP A 169 6.82 -11.90 -23.75
N TYR A 170 5.95 -12.18 -22.79
CA TYR A 170 4.56 -11.70 -22.80
C TYR A 170 4.43 -10.22 -22.41
N ILE A 171 5.39 -9.68 -21.64
CA ILE A 171 5.38 -8.28 -21.21
C ILE A 171 6.01 -7.38 -22.28
N ILE A 172 7.10 -7.84 -22.88
CA ILE A 172 7.90 -7.06 -23.84
C ILE A 172 7.31 -7.14 -25.24
N GLN A 173 6.67 -8.24 -25.63
CA GLN A 173 6.08 -8.38 -26.96
C GLN A 173 5.21 -7.16 -27.31
N ASP A 174 4.28 -6.77 -26.44
CA ASP A 174 3.36 -5.67 -26.68
C ASP A 174 4.04 -4.29 -26.66
N MET A 175 5.07 -4.10 -25.81
CA MET A 175 5.90 -2.89 -25.80
C MET A 175 6.66 -2.68 -27.12
N PHE A 176 6.90 -3.75 -27.88
CA PHE A 176 7.60 -3.73 -29.17
C PHE A 176 6.71 -4.16 -30.35
N CYS A 177 5.40 -4.31 -30.15
CA CYS A 177 4.40 -4.58 -31.20
C CYS A 177 4.08 -3.37 -32.08
N GLY A 178 4.80 -2.26 -31.92
CA GLY A 178 4.81 -1.15 -32.87
C GLY A 178 5.94 -1.33 -33.87
N CYS A 179 5.63 -1.29 -35.16
CA CYS A 179 6.60 -1.12 -36.24
C CYS A 179 7.63 -0.04 -35.85
N PHE A 180 8.84 -0.44 -35.41
CA PHE A 180 9.85 0.47 -34.83
C PHE A 180 10.53 1.35 -35.88
N GLY A 181 9.84 1.62 -37.00
CA GLY A 181 10.31 2.49 -38.07
C GLY A 181 11.55 1.98 -38.78
N PHE A 182 11.83 0.67 -38.76
CA PHE A 182 12.85 0.11 -39.65
C PHE A 182 12.35 0.19 -41.10
N PRO A 183 13.10 0.84 -42.00
CA PRO A 183 12.67 0.97 -43.39
C PRO A 183 12.73 -0.41 -44.06
N GLY A 184 11.56 -1.00 -44.33
CA GLY A 184 11.40 -2.26 -45.06
C GLY A 184 10.47 -3.29 -44.44
N GLU A 185 9.91 -3.07 -43.25
CA GLU A 185 8.86 -3.94 -42.69
C GLU A 185 7.48 -3.33 -42.99
N ASP A 186 6.82 -3.90 -43.99
CA ASP A 186 5.42 -3.62 -44.30
C ASP A 186 4.55 -4.24 -43.19
N CYS A 187 4.20 -3.44 -42.19
CA CYS A 187 3.13 -3.77 -41.25
C CYS A 187 1.80 -3.54 -41.97
N SER A 188 1.22 -4.62 -42.51
CA SER A 188 -0.06 -4.65 -43.24
C SER A 188 -1.27 -4.52 -42.32
#